data_AF-A0A2T4AW73-F1
#
_entry.id   AF-A0A2T4AW73-F1
#
_cell.length_a   1.000
_cell.length_b   1.000
_cell.length_c   1.000
_cell.angle_alpha   90.00
_cell.angle_beta   90.00
_cell.angle_gamma   90.00
#
_symmetry.space_group_name_H-M   'P 1'
#
loop_
_entity.id
_entity.type
_entity.pdbx_description
1 polymer ?
#
loop_
_entity_poly.entity_id
_entity_poly.type
_entity_poly.pdbx_seq_one_letter_code
_entity_poly.pdbx_strand_id
1 'polypeptide(L)'
;MRNLRNLRFGRWRHPDITAACWDPETDEIVCAIGPTEQNPTIELVRLSDSDSITHRTFARWDAPSPNPDLLVDRIVSLFHLSGSGTTCLVLEGGDIITVREDPSAGHVHIEIMGSIDAGIAAARWSPDEELLAVVTKADTVVFMGGAFDPVAEVTMTEEDLKASKHVSVGWGKKETQFQGRGAKALRDPTIPEKVDQGLPSPNEDGLVSISWRGDGAYVAINSVQEGSRRVIRVYSREGELDSASEPVDGFEGALSWRPSGNLIAGIQRLSDRVDVVFFERNGLRHGQFTLR
;
A
#
# COMPACT_ATOMS: atom_id res chain seq x y z
N MET A 1 4.32 1.51 24.78
CA MET A 1 2.98 0.89 24.78
C MET A 1 2.71 0.22 26.14
N ARG A 2 2.33 0.97 27.18
CA ARG A 2 2.02 0.42 28.53
C ARG A 2 0.53 0.13 28.77
N ASN A 3 -0.33 0.35 27.77
CA ASN A 3 -1.79 0.35 27.93
C ASN A 3 -2.53 -0.68 27.06
N LEU A 4 -1.82 -1.61 26.41
CA LEU A 4 -2.47 -2.72 25.69
C LEU A 4 -2.53 -3.92 26.62
N ARG A 5 -3.74 -4.37 26.96
CA ARG A 5 -3.98 -5.62 27.67
C ARG A 5 -4.57 -6.61 26.67
N ASN A 6 -3.96 -7.78 26.54
CA ASN A 6 -4.58 -8.87 25.80
C ASN A 6 -5.87 -9.27 26.57
N LEU A 7 -7.02 -9.05 25.94
CA LEU A 7 -8.31 -9.46 26.49
C LEU A 7 -8.59 -10.92 26.17
N ARG A 8 -8.11 -11.39 25.02
CA ARG A 8 -8.36 -12.72 24.50
C ARG A 8 -7.22 -13.16 23.58
N PHE A 9 -6.90 -14.46 23.62
CA PHE A 9 -5.97 -15.09 22.70
C PHE A 9 -6.58 -16.39 22.19
N GLY A 10 -6.93 -16.39 20.91
CA GLY A 10 -7.24 -17.57 20.15
C GLY A 10 -6.16 -17.82 19.11
N ARG A 11 -5.94 -19.09 18.75
CA ARG A 11 -5.08 -19.45 17.63
C ARG A 11 -5.71 -20.54 16.76
N TRP A 12 -5.94 -20.20 15.51
CA TRP A 12 -6.23 -21.15 14.43
C TRP A 12 -5.00 -21.24 13.50
N ARG A 13 -4.78 -22.42 12.91
CA ARG A 13 -3.69 -22.69 11.97
C ARG A 13 -4.28 -23.39 10.77
N HIS A 14 -3.97 -22.90 9.59
CA HIS A 14 -4.24 -23.57 8.34
C HIS A 14 -3.02 -23.40 7.43
N PRO A 15 -2.61 -24.41 6.64
CA PRO A 15 -1.62 -24.21 5.60
C PRO A 15 -2.13 -23.19 4.57
N ASP A 16 -1.22 -22.53 3.87
CA ASP A 16 -1.54 -21.73 2.68
C ASP A 16 -2.54 -20.59 2.89
N ILE A 17 -2.62 -20.03 4.11
CA ILE A 17 -3.32 -18.75 4.32
C ILE A 17 -2.54 -17.65 3.59
N THR A 18 -3.17 -17.04 2.60
CA THR A 18 -2.54 -16.03 1.72
C THR A 18 -2.96 -14.60 2.09
N ALA A 19 -4.18 -14.41 2.60
CA ALA A 19 -4.67 -13.11 3.04
C ALA A 19 -5.69 -13.25 4.18
N ALA A 20 -5.84 -12.18 4.96
CA ALA A 20 -6.89 -12.10 5.97
C ALA A 20 -7.36 -10.64 6.15
N CYS A 21 -8.65 -10.46 6.44
CA CYS A 21 -9.24 -9.18 6.80
C CYS A 21 -10.27 -9.35 7.92
N TRP A 22 -10.65 -8.25 8.55
CA TRP A 22 -11.71 -8.23 9.56
C TRP A 22 -13.06 -7.95 8.91
N ASP A 23 -14.09 -8.62 9.40
CA ASP A 23 -15.48 -8.21 9.30
C ASP A 23 -15.85 -7.53 10.63
N PRO A 24 -15.91 -6.20 10.68
CA PRO A 24 -16.16 -5.47 11.91
C PRO A 24 -17.62 -5.51 12.35
N GLU A 25 -18.56 -5.88 11.47
CA GLU A 25 -19.99 -5.96 11.81
C GLU A 25 -20.30 -7.24 12.61
N THR A 26 -19.64 -8.34 12.25
CA THR A 26 -19.85 -9.64 12.91
C THR A 26 -18.77 -10.01 13.92
N ASP A 27 -17.72 -9.20 14.06
CA ASP A 27 -16.53 -9.49 14.89
C ASP A 27 -15.84 -10.80 14.46
N GLU A 28 -15.78 -11.02 13.14
CA GLU A 28 -15.17 -12.19 12.52
C GLU A 28 -13.93 -11.82 11.70
N ILE A 29 -13.09 -12.82 11.45
CA ILE A 29 -11.96 -12.70 10.52
C ILE A 29 -12.29 -13.51 9.28
N VAL A 30 -12.17 -12.90 8.10
CA VAL A 30 -12.22 -13.59 6.83
C VAL A 30 -10.79 -13.92 6.42
N CYS A 31 -10.50 -15.20 6.20
CA CYS A 31 -9.22 -15.68 5.69
C CYS A 31 -9.40 -16.25 4.29
N ALA A 32 -8.44 -15.96 3.41
CA ALA A 32 -8.29 -16.63 2.14
C ALA A 32 -7.18 -17.68 2.21
N ILE A 33 -7.46 -18.86 1.67
CA ILE A 33 -6.51 -19.97 1.54
C ILE A 33 -6.28 -20.21 0.04
N GLY A 34 -5.01 -20.29 -0.34
CA GLY A 34 -4.61 -20.39 -1.74
C GLY A 34 -4.82 -19.08 -2.54
N PRO A 35 -4.69 -19.14 -3.87
CA PRO A 35 -4.28 -20.32 -4.62
C PRO A 35 -2.79 -20.63 -4.42
N THR A 36 -2.39 -21.86 -4.73
CA THR A 36 -0.99 -22.35 -4.68
C THR A 36 -0.67 -23.06 -5.98
N GLU A 37 0.62 -23.29 -6.28
CA GLU A 37 1.02 -24.04 -7.48
C GLU A 37 0.43 -25.46 -7.52
N GLN A 38 0.20 -26.08 -6.36
CA GLN A 38 -0.37 -27.43 -6.25
C GLN A 38 -1.89 -27.43 -6.23
N ASN A 39 -2.51 -26.32 -5.87
CA ASN A 39 -3.96 -26.19 -5.75
C ASN A 39 -4.43 -24.79 -6.20
N PRO A 40 -4.98 -24.66 -7.43
CA PRO A 40 -5.40 -23.38 -7.99
C PRO A 40 -6.75 -22.90 -7.44
N THR A 41 -7.26 -23.49 -6.36
CA THR A 41 -8.51 -23.04 -5.73
C THR A 41 -8.25 -21.91 -4.75
N ILE A 42 -9.16 -20.94 -4.72
CA ILE A 42 -9.31 -20.03 -3.58
C ILE A 42 -10.42 -20.56 -2.69
N GLU A 43 -10.15 -20.59 -1.39
CA GLU A 43 -11.13 -20.90 -0.36
C GLU A 43 -11.23 -19.73 0.63
N LEU A 44 -12.46 -19.30 0.95
CA LEU A 44 -12.72 -18.29 1.97
C LEU A 44 -13.33 -18.91 3.21
N VAL A 45 -12.73 -18.59 4.35
CA VAL A 45 -13.08 -19.12 5.66
C VAL A 45 -13.35 -17.97 6.61
N ARG A 46 -14.48 -18.03 7.31
CA ARG A 46 -14.76 -17.15 8.45
C ARG A 46 -14.28 -17.77 9.74
N LEU A 47 -13.66 -16.97 10.58
CA LEU A 47 -13.24 -17.31 11.94
C LEU A 47 -14.05 -16.46 12.91
N SER A 48 -14.71 -17.11 13.86
CA SER A 48 -15.47 -16.44 14.91
C SER A 48 -14.91 -16.88 16.26
N ASP A 49 -14.77 -15.93 17.19
CA ASP A 49 -14.15 -16.16 18.49
C ASP A 49 -15.18 -16.00 19.62
N SER A 50 -15.95 -17.07 19.91
CA SER A 50 -17.03 -17.08 20.91
C SER A 50 -16.57 -17.61 22.27
N ASP A 51 -16.46 -18.92 22.49
CA ASP A 51 -15.77 -19.55 23.65
C ASP A 51 -14.47 -20.27 23.21
N SER A 52 -14.45 -20.70 21.96
CA SER A 52 -13.30 -21.26 21.24
C SER A 52 -13.36 -20.78 19.81
N ILE A 53 -12.22 -20.71 19.11
CA ILE A 53 -12.24 -20.36 17.69
C ILE A 53 -13.00 -21.43 16.92
N THR A 54 -14.08 -21.01 16.28
CA THR A 54 -14.80 -21.78 15.27
C THR A 54 -14.45 -21.25 13.89
N HIS A 55 -14.46 -22.12 12.89
CA HIS A 55 -14.23 -21.73 11.50
C HIS A 55 -15.29 -22.33 10.59
N ARG A 56 -15.63 -21.62 9.53
CA ARG A 56 -16.59 -22.07 8.51
C ARG A 56 -16.14 -21.59 7.13
N THR A 57 -15.92 -22.53 6.22
CA THR A 57 -15.75 -22.23 4.80
C THR A 57 -17.08 -21.76 4.24
N PHE A 58 -17.11 -20.60 3.59
CA PHE A 58 -18.32 -20.07 2.96
C PHE A 58 -18.21 -20.00 1.44
N ALA A 59 -17.00 -19.89 0.87
CA ALA A 59 -16.81 -19.86 -0.57
C ALA A 59 -15.60 -20.70 -0.98
N ARG A 60 -15.71 -21.36 -2.14
CA ARG A 60 -14.60 -22.06 -2.78
C ARG A 60 -14.81 -22.11 -4.29
N TRP A 61 -13.79 -21.74 -5.06
CA TRP A 61 -13.83 -21.78 -6.52
C TRP A 61 -12.42 -21.98 -7.09
N ASP A 62 -12.35 -22.40 -8.35
CA ASP A 62 -11.09 -22.45 -9.11
C ASP A 62 -10.74 -21.03 -9.57
N ALA A 63 -9.50 -20.59 -9.31
CA ALA A 63 -9.01 -19.26 -9.64
C ALA A 63 -7.72 -19.35 -10.48
N PRO A 64 -7.81 -19.80 -11.74
CA PRO A 64 -6.67 -19.75 -12.65
C PRO A 64 -6.28 -18.29 -12.90
N SER A 65 -4.97 -18.01 -13.00
CA SER A 65 -4.56 -16.64 -13.30
C SER A 65 -4.95 -16.27 -14.75
N PRO A 66 -5.54 -15.09 -14.98
CA PRO A 66 -5.77 -14.58 -16.33
C PRO A 66 -4.45 -14.19 -17.02
N ASN A 67 -3.37 -13.99 -16.25
CA ASN A 67 -2.06 -13.66 -16.77
C ASN A 67 -1.26 -14.94 -17.10
N PRO A 68 -0.90 -15.20 -18.36
CA PRO A 68 -0.19 -16.42 -18.75
C PRO A 68 1.24 -16.51 -18.21
N ASP A 69 1.83 -15.40 -17.78
CA ASP A 69 3.18 -15.35 -17.22
C ASP A 69 3.20 -15.74 -15.73
N LEU A 70 2.04 -15.84 -15.08
CA LEU A 70 1.89 -16.27 -13.69
C LEU A 70 1.50 -17.76 -13.63
N LEU A 71 2.38 -18.58 -13.06
CA LEU A 71 2.09 -20.00 -12.79
C LEU A 71 0.95 -20.19 -11.78
N VAL A 72 0.87 -19.28 -10.81
CA VAL A 72 -0.18 -19.22 -9.79
C VAL A 72 -0.50 -17.75 -9.53
N ASP A 73 -1.78 -17.44 -9.41
CA ASP A 73 -2.19 -16.09 -9.02
C ASP A 73 -1.91 -15.82 -7.53
N ARG A 74 -1.94 -14.55 -7.12
CA ARG A 74 -1.73 -14.15 -5.74
C ARG A 74 -2.73 -13.09 -5.33
N ILE A 75 -3.25 -13.22 -4.12
CA ILE A 75 -4.15 -12.22 -3.54
C ILE A 75 -3.31 -11.02 -3.09
N VAL A 76 -3.44 -9.89 -3.78
CA VAL A 76 -2.77 -8.63 -3.40
C VAL A 76 -3.59 -7.81 -2.41
N SER A 77 -4.91 -8.02 -2.37
CA SER A 77 -5.81 -7.39 -1.41
C SER A 77 -7.00 -8.30 -1.10
N LEU A 78 -7.35 -8.37 0.18
CA LEU A 78 -8.58 -8.96 0.69
C LEU A 78 -9.23 -7.94 1.62
N PHE A 79 -10.49 -7.59 1.36
CA PHE A 79 -11.21 -6.58 2.13
C PHE A 79 -12.68 -6.94 2.26
N HIS A 80 -13.27 -6.75 3.43
CA HIS A 80 -14.69 -6.96 3.67
C HIS A 80 -15.41 -5.60 3.74
N LEU A 81 -16.31 -5.36 2.80
CA LEU A 81 -17.15 -4.16 2.73
C LEU A 81 -18.39 -4.38 3.60
N SER A 82 -18.32 -3.91 4.84
CA SER A 82 -19.35 -4.13 5.86
C SER A 82 -20.72 -3.64 5.38
N GLY A 83 -20.76 -2.44 4.77
CA GLY A 83 -22.03 -1.84 4.33
C GLY A 83 -22.81 -2.66 3.30
N SER A 84 -22.14 -3.53 2.55
CA SER A 84 -22.76 -4.40 1.55
C SER A 84 -22.73 -5.90 1.91
N GLY A 85 -22.02 -6.27 2.98
CA GLY A 85 -21.71 -7.67 3.31
C GLY A 85 -20.89 -8.38 2.23
N THR A 86 -20.07 -7.64 1.48
CA THR A 86 -19.32 -8.18 0.32
C THR A 86 -17.85 -8.31 0.64
N THR A 87 -17.27 -9.49 0.39
CA THR A 87 -15.82 -9.69 0.43
C THR A 87 -15.24 -9.44 -0.95
N CYS A 88 -14.31 -8.48 -1.06
CA CYS A 88 -13.60 -8.13 -2.28
C CYS A 88 -12.18 -8.70 -2.25
N LEU A 89 -11.80 -9.38 -3.33
CA LEU A 89 -10.47 -9.90 -3.59
C LEU A 89 -9.91 -9.19 -4.82
N VAL A 90 -8.64 -8.80 -4.74
CA VAL A 90 -7.89 -8.32 -5.90
C VAL A 90 -6.70 -9.25 -6.10
N LEU A 91 -6.56 -9.75 -7.32
CA LEU A 91 -5.54 -10.71 -7.71
C LEU A 91 -4.42 -10.06 -8.53
N GLU A 92 -3.19 -10.54 -8.34
CA GLU A 92 -1.99 -10.07 -9.04
C GLU A 92 -2.12 -10.23 -10.57
N GLY A 93 -2.81 -11.29 -11.01
CA GLY A 93 -3.06 -11.57 -12.41
C GLY A 93 -3.95 -10.54 -13.11
N GLY A 94 -4.79 -9.80 -12.38
CA GLY A 94 -5.63 -8.76 -12.94
C GLY A 94 -7.10 -8.79 -12.49
N ASP A 95 -7.57 -9.91 -11.95
CA ASP A 95 -8.98 -10.07 -11.60
C ASP A 95 -9.36 -9.36 -10.30
N ILE A 96 -10.51 -8.69 -10.34
CA ILE A 96 -11.20 -8.13 -9.17
C ILE A 96 -12.47 -8.96 -8.96
N ILE A 97 -12.53 -9.65 -7.84
CA ILE A 97 -13.57 -10.65 -7.53
C ILE A 97 -14.36 -10.19 -6.30
N THR A 98 -15.67 -10.32 -6.36
CA THR A 98 -16.55 -10.12 -5.21
C THR A 98 -17.21 -11.42 -4.80
N VAL A 99 -17.38 -11.58 -3.49
CA VAL A 99 -18.03 -12.73 -2.88
C VAL A 99 -19.06 -12.23 -1.88
N ARG A 100 -20.33 -12.55 -2.11
CA ARG A 100 -21.45 -12.18 -1.25
C ARG A 100 -22.22 -13.41 -0.80
N GLU A 101 -22.37 -13.56 0.51
CA GLU A 101 -23.23 -14.60 1.08
C GLU A 101 -24.69 -14.14 1.00
N ASP A 102 -25.58 -15.03 0.53
CA ASP A 102 -27.02 -14.88 0.71
C ASP A 102 -27.47 -15.84 1.84
N PRO A 103 -27.67 -15.34 3.07
CA PRO A 103 -28.07 -16.18 4.20
C PRO A 103 -29.44 -16.82 4.01
N SER A 104 -30.31 -16.22 3.19
CA SER A 104 -31.68 -16.68 2.98
C SER A 104 -31.78 -17.83 1.99
N ALA A 105 -30.89 -17.83 0.99
CA ALA A 105 -30.85 -18.84 -0.06
C ALA A 105 -29.82 -19.94 0.20
N GLY A 106 -28.90 -19.74 1.15
CA GLY A 106 -27.78 -20.66 1.40
C GLY A 106 -26.80 -20.75 0.24
N HIS A 107 -26.84 -19.76 -0.66
CA HIS A 107 -25.99 -19.66 -1.83
C HIS A 107 -24.97 -18.53 -1.63
N VAL A 108 -23.79 -18.70 -2.20
CA VAL A 108 -22.77 -17.66 -2.25
C VAL A 108 -22.62 -17.21 -3.69
N HIS A 109 -22.75 -15.91 -3.89
CA HIS A 109 -22.58 -15.27 -5.18
C HIS A 109 -21.12 -14.85 -5.34
N ILE A 110 -20.47 -15.40 -6.37
CA ILE A 110 -19.09 -15.08 -6.73
C ILE A 110 -19.14 -14.44 -8.12
N GLU A 111 -18.60 -13.24 -8.24
CA GLU A 111 -18.63 -12.47 -9.48
C GLU A 111 -17.27 -11.81 -9.75
N ILE A 112 -16.79 -11.92 -10.98
CA ILE A 112 -15.63 -11.15 -11.47
C ILE A 112 -16.15 -9.81 -11.96
N MET A 113 -15.80 -8.74 -11.25
CA MET A 113 -16.25 -7.38 -11.56
C MET A 113 -15.46 -6.77 -12.74
N GLY A 114 -14.21 -7.20 -12.91
CA GLY A 114 -13.35 -6.76 -14.00
C GLY A 114 -12.00 -7.47 -13.97
N SER A 115 -11.26 -7.35 -15.08
CA SER A 115 -9.90 -7.86 -15.22
C SER A 115 -9.02 -6.78 -15.84
N ILE A 116 -7.79 -6.65 -15.34
CA ILE A 116 -6.79 -5.69 -15.81
C ILE A 116 -5.63 -6.44 -16.48
N ASP A 117 -5.53 -6.35 -17.81
CA ASP A 117 -4.54 -7.09 -18.62
C ASP A 117 -3.08 -6.88 -18.19
N ALA A 118 -2.75 -5.67 -17.73
CA ALA A 118 -1.41 -5.36 -17.24
C ALA A 118 -1.05 -6.10 -15.93
N GLY A 119 -2.01 -6.72 -15.27
CA GLY A 119 -1.87 -7.24 -13.91
C GLY A 119 -1.86 -6.13 -12.86
N ILE A 120 -1.99 -6.52 -11.60
CA ILE A 120 -2.14 -5.61 -10.46
C ILE A 120 -0.94 -5.78 -9.52
N ALA A 121 -0.30 -4.66 -9.19
CA ALA A 121 0.83 -4.59 -8.27
C ALA A 121 0.37 -4.38 -6.82
N ALA A 122 -0.67 -3.57 -6.60
CA ALA A 122 -1.24 -3.33 -5.28
C ALA A 122 -2.68 -2.84 -5.38
N ALA A 123 -3.48 -3.08 -4.34
CA ALA A 123 -4.82 -2.50 -4.23
C ALA A 123 -5.18 -2.19 -2.77
N ARG A 124 -5.97 -1.13 -2.54
CA ARG A 124 -6.46 -0.79 -1.21
C ARG A 124 -7.72 0.06 -1.24
N TRP A 125 -8.73 -0.38 -0.50
CA TRP A 125 -9.96 0.39 -0.25
C TRP A 125 -9.68 1.62 0.63
N SER A 126 -10.43 2.70 0.37
CA SER A 126 -10.48 3.87 1.22
C SER A 126 -11.14 3.53 2.56
N PRO A 127 -10.84 4.28 3.65
CA PRO A 127 -11.35 3.97 4.98
C PRO A 127 -12.87 4.06 5.12
N ASP A 128 -13.53 4.79 4.22
CA ASP A 128 -14.99 4.93 4.13
C ASP A 128 -15.66 3.91 3.20
N GLU A 129 -14.90 2.95 2.66
CA GLU A 129 -15.42 1.89 1.78
C GLU A 129 -15.99 2.41 0.44
N GLU A 130 -15.69 3.65 0.04
CA GLU A 130 -16.27 4.28 -1.16
C GLU A 130 -15.38 4.18 -2.41
N LEU A 131 -14.06 4.12 -2.27
CA LEU A 131 -13.11 4.05 -3.37
C LEU A 131 -12.10 2.91 -3.21
N LEU A 132 -11.82 2.23 -4.31
CA LEU A 132 -10.71 1.29 -4.44
C LEU A 132 -9.60 1.93 -5.27
N ALA A 133 -8.40 2.09 -4.69
CA ALA A 133 -7.19 2.43 -5.45
C ALA A 133 -6.49 1.15 -5.88
N VAL A 134 -6.26 0.99 -7.18
CA VAL A 134 -5.55 -0.14 -7.79
C VAL A 134 -4.32 0.42 -8.52
N VAL A 135 -3.14 -0.13 -8.24
CA VAL A 135 -1.92 0.17 -9.00
C VAL A 135 -1.62 -1.03 -9.88
N THR A 136 -1.56 -0.79 -11.19
CA THR A 136 -1.25 -1.83 -12.19
C THR A 136 0.27 -2.04 -12.31
N LYS A 137 0.69 -3.15 -12.92
CA LYS A 137 2.12 -3.37 -13.23
C LYS A 137 2.63 -2.53 -14.42
N ALA A 138 1.75 -1.76 -15.05
CA ALA A 138 2.09 -0.78 -16.09
C ALA A 138 2.22 0.65 -15.53
N ASP A 139 2.50 0.78 -14.24
CA ASP A 139 2.68 2.05 -13.52
C ASP A 139 1.48 3.01 -13.61
N THR A 140 0.26 2.48 -13.75
CA THR A 140 -0.98 3.28 -13.72
C THR A 140 -1.72 3.06 -12.41
N VAL A 141 -2.18 4.15 -11.79
CA VAL A 141 -3.17 4.09 -10.71
C VAL A 141 -4.58 4.26 -11.28
N VAL A 142 -5.47 3.33 -10.95
CA VAL A 142 -6.89 3.38 -11.26
C VAL A 142 -7.66 3.55 -9.95
N PHE A 143 -8.48 4.59 -9.90
CA PHE A 143 -9.44 4.82 -8.83
C PHE A 143 -10.78 4.30 -9.29
N MET A 144 -11.38 3.37 -8.54
CA MET A 144 -12.69 2.80 -8.84
C MET A 144 -13.66 3.14 -7.71
N GLY A 145 -14.91 3.44 -8.06
CA GLY A 145 -15.98 3.62 -7.08
C GLY A 145 -16.39 2.30 -6.42
N GLY A 146 -17.28 2.37 -5.42
CA GLY A 146 -17.81 1.19 -4.74
C GLY A 146 -18.56 0.19 -5.65
N ALA A 147 -19.00 0.63 -6.82
CA ALA A 147 -19.60 -0.23 -7.86
C ALA A 147 -18.58 -0.69 -8.92
N PHE A 148 -17.28 -0.49 -8.68
CA PHE A 148 -16.16 -0.82 -9.57
C PHE A 148 -16.15 -0.03 -10.89
N ASP A 149 -16.89 1.08 -10.97
CA ASP A 149 -16.82 2.04 -12.07
C ASP A 149 -15.54 2.88 -11.97
N PRO A 150 -14.81 3.11 -13.07
CA PRO A 150 -13.59 3.90 -13.05
C PRO A 150 -13.92 5.39 -12.80
N VAL A 151 -13.30 5.94 -11.76
CA VAL A 151 -13.38 7.36 -11.37
C VAL A 151 -12.25 8.17 -12.00
N ALA A 152 -11.02 7.65 -11.92
CA ALA A 152 -9.84 8.29 -12.49
C ALA A 152 -8.79 7.23 -12.86
N GLU A 153 -8.02 7.52 -13.90
CA GLU A 153 -6.90 6.70 -14.34
C GLU A 153 -5.71 7.62 -14.61
N VAL A 154 -4.59 7.36 -13.93
CA VAL A 154 -3.40 8.23 -13.98
C VAL A 154 -2.14 7.38 -14.09
N THR A 155 -1.37 7.59 -15.15
CA THR A 155 -0.05 6.98 -15.31
C THR A 155 0.97 7.73 -14.45
N MET A 156 1.68 6.99 -13.60
CA MET A 156 2.81 7.52 -12.82
C MET A 156 4.00 7.69 -13.73
N THR A 157 4.55 8.90 -13.78
CA THR A 157 5.68 9.23 -14.66
C THR A 157 6.81 9.90 -13.91
N GLU A 158 7.98 10.01 -14.55
CA GLU A 158 9.09 10.79 -14.02
C GLU A 158 8.72 12.29 -13.89
N GLU A 159 7.75 12.79 -14.65
CA GLU A 159 7.33 14.20 -14.56
C GLU A 159 6.68 14.54 -13.23
N ASP A 160 6.04 13.57 -12.59
CA ASP A 160 5.42 13.71 -11.27
C ASP A 160 6.43 14.15 -10.20
N LEU A 161 7.70 13.78 -10.36
CA LEU A 161 8.78 14.18 -9.46
C LEU A 161 8.96 15.70 -9.42
N LYS A 162 8.49 16.44 -10.43
CA LYS A 162 8.50 17.91 -10.50
C LYS A 162 7.32 18.55 -9.73
N ALA A 163 6.29 17.79 -9.37
CA ALA A 163 5.17 18.26 -8.55
C ALA A 163 5.57 18.51 -7.07
N SER A 164 6.82 18.18 -6.74
CA SER A 164 7.41 18.44 -5.46
C SER A 164 7.33 19.92 -5.08
N LYS A 165 6.59 20.22 -4.02
CA LYS A 165 6.60 21.52 -3.33
C LYS A 165 7.86 21.66 -2.46
N HIS A 166 8.98 21.10 -2.91
CA HIS A 166 10.26 21.27 -2.24
C HIS A 166 10.65 22.73 -2.42
N VAL A 167 10.46 23.53 -1.39
CA VAL A 167 11.15 24.82 -1.29
C VAL A 167 12.62 24.48 -1.02
N SER A 168 13.31 24.01 -2.05
CA SER A 168 14.77 24.07 -2.15
C SER A 168 15.10 25.56 -2.26
N VAL A 169 15.07 26.26 -1.13
CA VAL A 169 15.90 27.45 -0.99
C VAL A 169 17.32 26.94 -1.23
N GLY A 170 17.86 27.17 -2.43
CA GLY A 170 19.04 26.48 -2.99
C GLY A 170 20.37 26.70 -2.26
N TRP A 171 20.36 26.89 -0.96
CA TRP A 171 21.48 26.90 -0.04
C TRP A 171 22.00 25.47 0.11
N GLY A 172 23.06 25.15 -0.64
CA GLY A 172 23.69 23.82 -0.56
C GLY A 172 24.19 23.27 -1.89
N LYS A 173 23.77 23.83 -3.04
CA LYS A 173 24.43 23.51 -4.33
C LYS A 173 25.85 24.07 -4.33
N LYS A 174 26.78 23.34 -4.94
CA LYS A 174 28.18 23.79 -5.09
C LYS A 174 28.25 25.15 -5.81
N GLU A 175 27.31 25.44 -6.71
CA GLU A 175 27.21 26.70 -7.43
C GLU A 175 26.75 27.89 -6.57
N THR A 176 25.96 27.64 -5.52
CA THR A 176 25.46 28.70 -4.61
C THR A 176 26.35 28.86 -3.37
N GLN A 177 27.41 28.07 -3.27
CA GLN A 177 28.40 28.15 -2.20
C GLN A 177 29.40 29.29 -2.51
N PHE A 178 29.21 30.44 -1.88
CA PHE A 178 30.21 31.52 -1.89
C PHE A 178 31.51 31.04 -1.22
N GLN A 179 32.47 30.56 -2.02
CA GLN A 179 33.83 30.30 -1.55
C GLN A 179 34.62 31.61 -1.52
N GLY A 180 34.45 32.39 -0.45
CA GLY A 180 35.31 33.54 -0.18
C GLY A 180 36.76 33.09 -0.09
N ARG A 181 37.64 33.60 -0.98
CA ARG A 181 39.09 33.40 -0.90
C ARG A 181 39.60 34.01 0.41
N GLY A 182 39.89 33.16 1.41
CA GLY A 182 40.75 33.54 2.54
C GLY A 182 40.19 33.35 3.95
N ALA A 183 38.96 32.90 4.14
CA ALA A 183 38.47 32.49 5.45
C ALA A 183 38.28 30.97 5.48
N LYS A 184 38.71 30.29 6.55
CA LYS A 184 38.12 28.99 6.92
C LYS A 184 36.63 29.23 7.06
N ALA A 185 35.87 29.02 5.98
CA ALA A 185 34.45 29.31 5.95
C ALA A 185 33.80 28.52 7.09
N LEU A 186 33.28 29.23 8.11
CA LEU A 186 32.39 28.62 9.08
C LEU A 186 31.26 28.02 8.26
N ARG A 187 31.21 26.70 8.24
CA ARG A 187 30.21 25.93 7.52
C ARG A 187 28.84 26.36 8.04
N ASP A 188 27.96 26.77 7.13
CA ASP A 188 26.58 27.11 7.49
C ASP A 188 25.92 25.83 8.07
N PRO A 189 25.49 25.84 9.35
CA PRO A 189 24.87 24.68 10.00
C PRO A 189 23.57 24.24 9.33
N THR A 190 23.00 25.06 8.45
CA THR A 190 21.75 24.75 7.72
C THR A 190 21.97 23.87 6.48
N ILE A 191 23.22 23.62 6.07
CA ILE A 191 23.52 22.80 4.88
C ILE A 191 23.73 21.33 5.28
N PRO A 192 22.89 20.39 4.77
CA PRO A 192 23.02 18.97 5.05
C PRO A 192 24.41 18.43 4.71
N GLU A 193 24.92 17.49 5.52
CA GLU A 193 26.20 16.79 5.23
C GLU A 193 26.13 15.95 3.96
N LYS A 194 24.94 15.45 3.67
CA LYS A 194 24.64 14.60 2.54
C LYS A 194 23.29 15.02 1.98
N VAL A 195 23.24 15.19 0.67
CA VAL A 195 21.99 15.30 -0.07
C VAL A 195 21.71 13.92 -0.62
N ASP A 196 20.61 13.31 -0.19
CA ASP A 196 20.17 12.02 -0.70
C ASP A 196 19.79 12.17 -2.19
N GLN A 197 20.10 11.15 -2.98
CA GLN A 197 19.79 11.09 -4.41
C GLN A 197 18.65 10.12 -4.71
N GLY A 198 18.20 9.36 -3.70
CA GLY A 198 17.23 8.28 -3.86
C GLY A 198 17.88 6.98 -4.29
N LEU A 199 19.12 6.71 -3.88
CA LEU A 199 19.78 5.45 -4.19
C LEU A 199 18.94 4.27 -3.68
N PRO A 200 18.77 3.19 -4.47
CA PRO A 200 17.92 2.07 -4.08
C PRO A 200 18.45 1.38 -2.81
N SER A 201 17.54 0.82 -2.01
CA SER A 201 17.91 -0.05 -0.88
C SER A 201 18.63 -1.30 -1.38
N PRO A 202 19.61 -1.85 -0.63
CA PRO A 202 20.13 -3.19 -0.92
C PRO A 202 19.06 -4.29 -0.85
N ASN A 203 17.91 -4.01 -0.23
CA ASN A 203 16.76 -4.91 -0.12
C ASN A 203 15.58 -4.45 -0.98
N GLU A 204 15.84 -3.69 -2.04
CA GLU A 204 14.78 -3.26 -2.97
C GLU A 204 14.13 -4.49 -3.63
N ASP A 205 12.82 -4.62 -3.47
CA ASP A 205 12.01 -5.77 -3.87
C ASP A 205 10.94 -5.40 -4.92
N GLY A 206 10.86 -4.12 -5.31
CA GLY A 206 9.86 -3.62 -6.25
C GLY A 206 8.45 -3.52 -5.67
N LEU A 207 8.26 -3.77 -4.36
CA LEU A 207 6.95 -3.75 -3.73
C LEU A 207 6.27 -2.38 -3.90
N VAL A 208 5.02 -2.40 -4.35
CA VAL A 208 4.14 -1.23 -4.35
C VAL A 208 3.28 -1.24 -3.10
N SER A 209 3.21 -0.12 -2.39
CA SER A 209 2.35 0.03 -1.21
C SER A 209 1.44 1.24 -1.33
N ILE A 210 0.18 1.08 -0.92
CA ILE A 210 -0.84 2.13 -0.95
C ILE A 210 -1.27 2.43 0.48
N SER A 211 -1.43 3.69 0.88
CA SER A 211 -2.00 4.04 2.19
C SER A 211 -2.88 5.27 2.10
N TRP A 212 -4.13 5.13 2.51
CA TRP A 212 -5.08 6.24 2.59
C TRP A 212 -4.87 7.08 3.85
N ARG A 213 -5.16 8.38 3.75
CA ARG A 213 -5.38 9.26 4.90
C ARG A 213 -6.66 8.84 5.63
N GLY A 214 -6.74 9.06 6.94
CA GLY A 214 -7.86 8.54 7.76
C GLY A 214 -9.25 9.10 7.40
N ASP A 215 -9.33 10.25 6.73
CA ASP A 215 -10.58 10.82 6.20
C ASP A 215 -10.84 10.46 4.72
N GLY A 216 -9.98 9.61 4.13
CA GLY A 216 -10.05 9.16 2.75
C GLY A 216 -9.80 10.21 1.67
N ALA A 217 -9.55 11.48 2.03
CA ALA A 217 -9.42 12.56 1.05
C ALA A 217 -8.12 12.50 0.22
N TYR A 218 -7.11 11.76 0.67
CA TYR A 218 -5.84 11.57 -0.03
C TYR A 218 -5.34 10.15 0.13
N VAL A 219 -4.57 9.70 -0.85
CA VAL A 219 -3.87 8.42 -0.86
C VAL A 219 -2.38 8.62 -1.16
N ALA A 220 -1.53 7.89 -0.46
CA ALA A 220 -0.10 7.83 -0.74
C ALA A 220 0.23 6.49 -1.40
N ILE A 221 1.02 6.52 -2.47
CA ILE A 221 1.47 5.35 -3.23
C ILE A 221 2.99 5.37 -3.25
N ASN A 222 3.60 4.32 -2.71
CA ASN A 222 5.04 4.09 -2.70
C ASN A 222 5.40 3.07 -3.77
N SER A 223 6.10 3.49 -4.81
CA SER A 223 6.54 2.65 -5.92
C SER A 223 7.92 3.07 -6.43
N VAL A 224 8.58 2.18 -7.18
CA VAL A 224 9.83 2.49 -7.86
C VAL A 224 9.50 3.21 -9.17
N GLN A 225 10.09 4.38 -9.40
CA GLN A 225 10.11 5.00 -10.73
C GLN A 225 11.25 4.39 -11.54
N GLU A 226 10.92 3.71 -12.64
CA GLU A 226 11.92 3.13 -13.54
C GLU A 226 12.94 4.19 -13.97
N GLY A 227 14.22 3.80 -13.97
CA GLY A 227 15.34 4.67 -14.32
C GLY A 227 15.68 5.75 -13.29
N SER A 228 14.96 5.82 -12.16
CA SER A 228 15.12 6.86 -11.14
C SER A 228 15.28 6.26 -9.74
N ARG A 229 14.24 6.34 -8.91
CA ARG A 229 14.27 5.97 -7.48
C ARG A 229 12.90 5.56 -6.99
N ARG A 230 12.84 5.09 -5.74
CA ARG A 230 11.58 4.94 -5.02
C ARG A 230 11.00 6.30 -4.61
N VAL A 231 9.69 6.45 -4.77
CA VAL A 231 8.95 7.71 -4.58
C VAL A 231 7.61 7.43 -3.90
N ILE A 232 7.24 8.27 -2.94
CA ILE A 232 5.87 8.38 -2.47
C ILE A 232 5.17 9.45 -3.29
N ARG A 233 4.16 9.08 -4.07
CA ARG A 233 3.24 9.99 -4.73
C ARG A 233 1.97 10.13 -3.90
N VAL A 234 1.52 11.36 -3.69
CA VAL A 234 0.27 11.64 -2.99
C VAL A 234 -0.76 12.12 -4.00
N TYR A 235 -1.90 11.45 -4.05
CA TYR A 235 -3.04 11.82 -4.89
C TYR A 235 -4.22 12.25 -4.03
N SER A 236 -5.05 13.15 -4.55
CA SER A 236 -6.40 13.36 -4.04
C SER A 236 -7.28 12.15 -4.36
N ARG A 237 -8.46 12.08 -3.75
CA ARG A 237 -9.48 11.06 -4.05
C ARG A 237 -9.91 11.05 -5.52
N GLU A 238 -9.84 12.21 -6.18
CA GLU A 238 -10.20 12.40 -7.59
C GLU A 238 -9.07 12.02 -8.56
N GLY A 239 -7.95 11.49 -8.04
CA GLY A 239 -6.78 11.10 -8.84
C GLY A 239 -5.84 12.25 -9.18
N GLU A 240 -6.02 13.45 -8.62
CA GLU A 240 -5.10 14.57 -8.88
C GLU A 240 -3.81 14.43 -8.06
N LEU A 241 -2.65 14.53 -8.71
CA LEU A 241 -1.35 14.50 -8.03
C LEU A 241 -1.16 15.76 -7.15
N ASP A 242 -1.04 15.59 -5.82
CA ASP A 242 -0.77 16.68 -4.88
C ASP A 242 0.73 16.90 -4.63
N SER A 243 1.51 15.81 -4.58
CA SER A 243 2.96 15.87 -4.33
C SER A 243 3.70 14.59 -4.68
N ALA A 244 5.03 14.72 -4.79
CA ALA A 244 5.99 13.62 -4.80
C ALA A 244 7.04 13.84 -3.69
N SER A 245 7.40 12.77 -2.97
CA SER A 245 8.37 12.82 -1.88
C SER A 245 9.74 13.29 -2.34
N GLU A 246 10.55 13.90 -1.47
CA GLU A 246 11.98 14.14 -1.73
C GLU A 246 12.79 12.84 -1.89
N PRO A 247 13.98 12.89 -2.51
CA PRO A 247 14.87 11.73 -2.61
C PRO A 247 15.35 11.28 -1.24
N VAL A 248 15.28 9.98 -0.99
CA VAL A 248 15.78 9.34 0.23
C VAL A 248 16.53 8.08 -0.15
N ASP A 249 17.81 8.02 0.22
CA ASP A 249 18.65 6.87 -0.09
C ASP A 249 18.26 5.68 0.79
N GLY A 250 18.19 4.49 0.21
CA GLY A 250 17.84 3.26 0.94
C GLY A 250 16.38 3.22 1.39
N PHE A 251 15.49 4.00 0.79
CA PHE A 251 14.06 3.94 1.08
C PHE A 251 13.45 2.61 0.60
N GLU A 252 12.60 1.98 1.41
CA GLU A 252 12.02 0.66 1.15
C GLU A 252 10.50 0.74 0.88
N GLY A 253 9.89 -0.37 0.47
CA GLY A 253 8.48 -0.42 0.04
C GLY A 253 7.43 -0.16 1.13
N ALA A 254 7.77 -0.30 2.41
CA ALA A 254 6.80 -0.14 3.51
C ALA A 254 6.25 1.29 3.60
N LEU A 255 4.93 1.41 3.78
CA LEU A 255 4.21 2.69 3.83
C LEU A 255 3.03 2.64 4.81
N SER A 256 2.88 3.68 5.63
CA SER A 256 1.69 3.88 6.46
C SER A 256 1.41 5.36 6.69
N TRP A 257 0.24 5.84 6.27
CA TRP A 257 -0.24 7.17 6.63
C TRP A 257 -0.88 7.12 8.01
N ARG A 258 -0.42 7.98 8.92
CA ARG A 258 -1.06 8.14 10.23
C ARG A 258 -2.52 8.57 10.03
N PRO A 259 -3.51 7.91 10.69
CA PRO A 259 -4.93 8.24 10.51
C PRO A 259 -5.29 9.70 10.80
N SER A 260 -4.61 10.35 11.77
CA SER A 260 -4.78 11.79 12.04
C SER A 260 -4.27 12.72 10.93
N GLY A 261 -3.65 12.16 9.88
CA GLY A 261 -3.33 12.82 8.62
C GLY A 261 -2.00 13.57 8.54
N ASN A 262 -1.30 13.77 9.66
CA ASN A 262 -0.15 14.67 9.70
C ASN A 262 1.21 14.04 9.30
N LEU A 263 1.35 12.71 9.28
CA LEU A 263 2.60 12.04 8.93
C LEU A 263 2.35 10.78 8.10
N ILE A 264 3.24 10.53 7.15
CA ILE A 264 3.39 9.29 6.38
C ILE A 264 4.68 8.64 6.83
N ALA A 265 4.63 7.42 7.34
CA ALA A 265 5.79 6.66 7.75
C ALA A 265 6.24 5.71 6.64
N GLY A 266 7.56 5.53 6.52
CA GLY A 266 8.18 4.48 5.73
C GLY A 266 9.50 4.02 6.35
N ILE A 267 10.20 3.13 5.66
CA ILE A 267 11.44 2.52 6.16
C ILE A 267 12.62 3.00 5.32
N GLN A 268 13.69 3.43 5.99
CA GLN A 268 14.98 3.73 5.39
C GLN A 268 16.04 2.76 5.93
N ARG A 269 16.69 2.02 5.04
CA ARG A 269 17.82 1.16 5.37
C ARG A 269 19.14 1.86 5.07
N LEU A 270 19.98 1.95 6.09
CA LEU A 270 21.35 2.44 6.00
C LEU A 270 22.31 1.28 6.23
N SER A 271 23.60 1.48 6.00
CA SER A 271 24.62 0.43 6.12
C SER A 271 24.74 -0.15 7.53
N ASP A 272 24.41 0.63 8.56
CA ASP A 272 24.59 0.30 9.98
C ASP A 272 23.27 0.23 10.78
N ARG A 273 22.15 0.67 10.22
CA ARG A 273 20.87 0.76 10.93
C ARG A 273 19.65 0.80 10.01
N VAL A 274 18.48 0.65 10.62
CA VAL A 274 17.17 0.84 9.97
C VAL A 274 16.42 1.93 10.71
N ASP A 275 15.99 2.94 9.99
CA ASP A 275 15.23 4.07 10.52
C ASP A 275 13.79 4.02 10.03
N VAL A 276 12.84 4.33 10.93
CA VAL A 276 11.50 4.75 10.53
C VAL A 276 11.59 6.23 10.21
N VAL A 277 11.30 6.58 8.97
CA VAL A 277 11.33 7.95 8.46
C VAL A 277 9.91 8.44 8.24
N PHE A 278 9.70 9.73 8.42
CA PHE A 278 8.39 10.33 8.22
C PHE A 278 8.41 11.39 7.13
N PHE A 279 7.28 11.53 6.45
CA PHE A 279 7.00 12.56 5.45
C PHE A 279 5.69 13.26 5.77
N GLU A 280 5.55 14.49 5.30
CA GLU A 280 4.27 15.19 5.25
C GLU A 280 3.58 15.00 3.88
N ARG A 281 2.30 15.39 3.80
CA ARG A 281 1.52 15.36 2.54
C ARG A 281 2.21 16.08 1.39
N ASN A 282 2.98 17.14 1.67
CA ASN A 282 3.70 17.93 0.67
C ASN A 282 4.95 17.22 0.08
N GLY A 283 5.28 16.02 0.57
CA GLY A 283 6.44 15.25 0.11
C GLY A 283 7.75 15.54 0.85
N LEU A 284 7.75 16.42 1.85
CA LEU A 284 8.94 16.74 2.64
C LEU A 284 9.13 15.77 3.80
N ARG A 285 10.37 15.42 4.10
CA ARG A 285 10.71 14.59 5.26
C ARG A 285 10.51 15.38 6.56
N HIS A 286 9.90 14.75 7.56
CA HIS A 286 9.60 15.36 8.85
C HIS A 286 9.96 14.40 9.99
N GLY A 287 11.27 14.29 10.27
CA GLY A 287 11.78 13.52 11.40
C GLY A 287 11.92 12.02 11.13
N GLN A 288 12.49 11.33 12.11
CA GLN A 288 12.77 9.90 12.06
C GLN A 288 13.05 9.36 13.47
N PHE A 289 13.08 8.03 13.60
CA PHE A 289 13.72 7.36 14.73
C PHE A 289 14.30 6.00 14.29
N THR A 290 15.38 5.57 14.94
CA THR A 290 16.03 4.30 14.65
C THR A 290 15.31 3.14 15.31
N LEU A 291 15.07 2.06 14.55
CA LEU A 291 14.59 0.79 15.07
C LEU A 291 15.67 0.15 15.95
N ARG A 292 15.27 -0.26 17.16
CA ARG A 292 16.15 -0.92 18.12
C ARG A 292 16.09 -2.42 17.98
#